data_AF-A0A855K7U6-F1
#
_entry.id   AF-A0A855K7U6-F1
#
_cell.length_a   1.000
_cell.length_b   1.000
_cell.length_c   1.000
_cell.angle_alpha   90.00
_cell.angle_beta   90.00
_cell.angle_gamma   90.00
#
_symmetry.space_group_name_H-M   'P 1'
#
loop_
_entity.id
_entity.type
_entity.pdbx_description
1 polymer ?
#
loop_
_entity_poly.entity_id
_entity_poly.type
_entity_poly.pdbx_seq_one_letter_code
_entity_poly.pdbx_strand_id
1 'polypeptide(L)' 'MLEWSAAPLSEALERGDVLSPDCPSRLILNHVTNKWGVLTLLSLRSGTLRFSALRRKVSGVSERMLAQTLQQLEGCRLV' A
#
# COMPACT_ATOMS: atom_id res chain seq x y z
N MET A 1 -38.76 20.48 18.95
CA MET A 1 -38.31 21.11 17.69
C MET A 1 -36.92 21.69 17.90
N LEU A 2 -35.89 20.86 17.77
CA LEU A 2 -34.57 21.24 17.25
C LEU A 2 -34.05 19.98 16.56
N GLU A 3 -33.95 20.06 15.25
CA GLU A 3 -33.55 18.97 14.36
C GLU A 3 -32.05 18.73 14.49
N TRP A 4 -31.68 17.57 15.05
CA TRP A 4 -30.34 17.05 14.88
C TRP A 4 -30.22 16.52 13.44
N SER A 5 -29.64 17.33 12.57
CA SER A 5 -29.38 16.97 11.17
C SER A 5 -28.17 16.04 11.05
N ALA A 6 -28.26 15.13 10.07
CA ALA A 6 -27.56 13.87 9.95
C ALA A 6 -26.19 13.94 9.25
N ALA A 7 -25.19 13.38 9.92
CA ALA A 7 -24.16 12.48 9.37
C ALA A 7 -23.77 11.53 10.52
N PRO A 8 -23.67 10.19 10.31
CA PRO A 8 -23.25 9.29 11.36
C PRO A 8 -21.75 9.51 11.67
N LEU A 9 -21.33 9.20 12.89
CA LEU A 9 -19.91 9.19 13.32
C LEU A 9 -18.99 8.39 12.36
N SER A 10 -19.55 7.54 11.48
CA SER A 10 -18.84 6.86 10.38
C SER A 10 -18.20 7.82 9.37
N GLU A 11 -18.78 9.00 9.17
CA GLU A 11 -18.27 10.09 8.32
C GLU A 11 -17.20 10.91 9.06
N ALA A 12 -17.28 10.99 10.40
CA ALA A 12 -16.22 11.50 11.28
C ALA A 12 -15.03 10.52 11.45
N LEU A 13 -15.11 9.32 10.88
CA LEU A 13 -14.15 8.22 10.96
C LEU A 13 -13.77 7.68 9.56
N GLU A 14 -13.86 8.51 8.51
CA GLU A 14 -13.17 8.17 7.26
C GLU A 14 -11.68 8.06 7.56
N ARG A 15 -11.13 6.85 7.48
CA ARG A 15 -9.77 6.45 7.93
C ARG A 15 -8.62 7.17 7.20
N GLY A 16 -8.92 8.16 6.37
CA GLY A 16 -8.03 8.98 5.57
C GLY A 16 -8.64 9.24 4.19
N ASP A 17 -8.73 10.51 3.79
CA ASP A 17 -9.16 10.91 2.44
C ASP A 17 -7.98 10.80 1.45
N VAL A 18 -7.79 9.64 0.83
CA VAL A 18 -6.68 9.42 -0.12
C VAL A 18 -6.73 10.35 -1.35
N LEU A 19 -7.91 10.93 -1.65
CA LEU A 19 -8.06 11.87 -2.76
C LEU A 19 -7.64 13.28 -2.37
N SER A 20 -7.43 13.58 -1.09
CA SER A 20 -6.78 14.81 -0.63
C SER A 20 -5.25 14.75 -0.81
N PRO A 21 -4.61 15.81 -1.35
CA PRO A 21 -3.17 15.85 -1.59
C PRO A 21 -2.30 15.66 -0.36
N ASP A 22 -2.78 16.10 0.80
CA ASP A 22 -2.02 16.07 2.05
C ASP A 22 -2.33 14.84 2.90
N CYS A 23 -3.15 13.92 2.40
CA CYS A 23 -3.49 12.72 3.15
C CYS A 23 -2.28 11.79 3.27
N PRO A 24 -1.86 11.43 4.50
CA PRO A 24 -0.73 10.52 4.71
C PRO A 24 -0.90 9.16 4.02
N SER A 25 -2.15 8.73 3.80
CA SER A 25 -2.47 7.48 3.10
C SER A 25 -2.03 7.48 1.62
N ARG A 26 -1.86 8.65 0.98
CA ARG A 26 -1.31 8.76 -0.38
C ARG A 26 0.11 8.21 -0.48
N LEU A 27 0.89 8.27 0.59
CA LEU A 27 2.23 7.66 0.62
C LEU A 27 2.14 6.14 0.44
N ILE A 28 1.22 5.50 1.14
CA ILE A 28 0.95 4.06 1.02
C ILE A 28 0.48 3.74 -0.40
N LEU A 29 -0.44 4.54 -0.94
CA LEU A 29 -0.92 4.38 -2.31
C LEU A 29 0.23 4.43 -3.32
N ASN A 30 1.16 5.39 -3.19
CA ASN A 30 2.34 5.51 -4.05
C ASN A 30 3.28 4.28 -3.94
N HIS A 31 3.45 3.72 -2.75
CA HIS A 31 4.25 2.51 -2.55
C HIS A 31 3.60 1.27 -3.16
N VAL A 32 2.27 1.17 -3.13
CA VAL A 32 1.51 0.04 -3.71
C VAL A 32 1.42 0.14 -5.23
N THR A 33 1.22 1.34 -5.77
CA THR A 33 0.91 1.56 -7.19
C THR A 33 2.12 1.81 -8.08
N ASN A 34 3.31 1.99 -7.50
CA ASN A 34 4.52 2.05 -8.33
C ASN A 34 4.77 0.70 -9.03
N LYS A 35 5.59 0.75 -10.08
CA LYS A 35 5.89 -0.38 -10.97
C LYS A 35 6.22 -1.68 -10.22
N TRP A 36 6.96 -1.60 -9.12
CA TRP A 36 7.44 -2.78 -8.41
C TRP A 36 6.54 -3.20 -7.24
N GLY A 37 5.87 -2.25 -6.60
CA GLY A 37 4.97 -2.49 -5.47
C GLY A 37 3.86 -3.47 -5.83
N VAL A 38 3.11 -3.18 -6.89
CA VAL A 38 1.98 -4.02 -7.31
C VAL A 38 2.45 -5.42 -7.73
N LEU A 39 3.58 -5.52 -8.44
CA LEU A 39 4.13 -6.81 -8.87
C LEU A 39 4.64 -7.65 -7.69
N THR A 40 5.21 -7.00 -6.68
CA THR A 40 5.68 -7.64 -5.45
C THR A 40 4.50 -8.20 -4.67
N LEU A 41 3.45 -7.41 -4.45
CA LEU A 41 2.24 -7.84 -3.74
C LEU A 41 1.53 -8.97 -4.47
N LEU A 42 1.38 -8.87 -5.80
CA LEU A 42 0.82 -9.95 -6.61
C LEU A 42 1.63 -11.24 -6.50
N SER A 43 2.96 -11.14 -6.47
CA SER A 43 3.84 -12.31 -6.34
C SER A 43 3.74 -12.99 -4.98
N LEU A 44 3.51 -12.21 -3.92
CA LEU A 44 3.34 -12.66 -2.53
C LEU A 44 1.92 -13.14 -2.22
N ARG A 45 0.92 -12.85 -3.08
CA ARG A 45 -0.46 -13.35 -2.93
C ARG A 45 -0.54 -14.88 -2.81
N SER A 46 0.41 -15.60 -3.40
CA SER A 46 0.47 -17.07 -3.34
C SER A 46 1.17 -17.61 -2.08
N GLY A 47 1.64 -16.74 -1.19
CA GLY A 47 2.36 -17.09 0.04
C GLY A 47 3.77 -16.50 0.11
N THR A 48 4.43 -16.76 1.24
CA THR A 48 5.79 -16.26 1.54
C THR A 48 6.82 -16.81 0.56
N LEU A 49 7.68 -15.94 0.05
CA LEU A 49 8.76 -16.29 -0.87
C LEU A 49 10.10 -15.84 -0.31
N ARG A 50 11.15 -16.63 -0.55
CA ARG A 50 12.52 -16.18 -0.36
C ARG A 50 12.83 -15.05 -1.34
N PHE A 51 13.70 -14.12 -0.95
CA PHE A 51 14.08 -12.96 -1.76
C PHE A 51 14.46 -13.32 -3.21
N SER A 52 15.30 -14.35 -3.40
CA SER A 52 15.72 -14.78 -4.74
C SER A 52 14.58 -15.34 -5.58
N ALA A 53 13.59 -16.01 -4.98
CA ALA A 53 12.41 -16.51 -5.67
C ALA A 53 11.47 -15.36 -6.05
N LEU A 54 11.29 -14.40 -5.14
CA LEU A 54 10.49 -13.20 -5.38
C LEU A 54 11.08 -12.36 -6.52
N ARG A 55 12.40 -12.13 -6.52
CA ARG A 55 13.12 -11.42 -7.60
C ARG A 55 12.95 -12.07 -8.96
N ARG A 56 12.95 -13.41 -9.02
CA ARG A 56 12.70 -14.13 -10.28
C ARG A 56 11.26 -13.99 -10.78
N LYS A 57 10.28 -13.92 -9.86
CA LYS A 57 8.87 -13.66 -10.23
C LYS A 57 8.67 -12.23 -10.70
N VAL A 58 9.26 -11.25 -10.02
CA VAL A 58 9.22 -9.83 -10.40
C VAL A 58 10.30 -9.54 -11.45
N SER A 59 10.16 -10.14 -12.63
CA SER A 59 11.17 -10.04 -13.70
C SER A 59 11.49 -8.59 -14.08
N GLY A 60 12.78 -8.30 -14.28
CA GLY A 60 13.27 -6.96 -14.64
C GLY A 60 13.55 -6.02 -13.46
N VAL A 61 13.26 -6.43 -12.21
CA VAL A 61 13.65 -5.65 -11.03
C VAL A 61 15.12 -5.89 -10.66
N SER A 62 15.83 -4.83 -10.31
CA SER A 62 17.17 -4.97 -9.70
C SER A 62 17.05 -5.37 -8.23
N GLU A 63 18.11 -5.97 -7.66
CA GLU A 63 18.11 -6.34 -6.24
C GLU A 63 17.88 -5.13 -5.33
N ARG A 64 18.56 -4.02 -5.63
CA ARG A 64 18.39 -2.76 -4.91
C ARG A 64 16.94 -2.28 -4.93
N MET A 65 16.30 -2.27 -6.10
CA MET A 65 14.92 -1.81 -6.23
C MET A 65 13.93 -2.73 -5.51
N LEU A 66 14.14 -4.04 -5.56
CA LEU A 66 13.29 -4.99 -4.84
C LEU A 66 13.45 -4.83 -3.33
N ALA A 67 14.68 -4.72 -2.83
CA ALA A 67 14.95 -4.49 -1.41
C ALA A 67 14.31 -3.18 -0.91
N GLN A 68 14.46 -2.10 -1.66
CA GLN A 68 13.81 -0.82 -1.35
C GLN A 68 12.29 -0.92 -1.35
N THR A 69 11.71 -1.64 -2.32
CA THR A 69 10.25 -1.84 -2.40
C THR A 69 9.75 -2.63 -1.20
N LEU A 70 10.43 -3.71 -0.81
CA LEU A 70 10.08 -4.49 0.38
C LEU A 70 10.15 -3.64 1.64
N GLN A 71 11.22 -2.86 1.84
CA GLN A 71 11.35 -1.96 2.99
C GLN A 71 10.21 -0.94 3.07
N GLN A 72 9.77 -0.40 1.93
CA GLN A 72 8.63 0.52 1.87
C GLN A 72 7.31 -0.17 2.21
N LEU A 73 7.08 -1.37 1.69
CA LEU A 73 5.87 -2.16 1.97
C LEU A 73 5.84 -2.66 3.42
N GLU A 74 6.97 -3.07 3.99
CA GLU A 74 7.13 -3.43 5.41
C GLU A 74 6.84 -2.23 6.32
N GLY A 75 7.37 -1.04 5.98
CA GLY A 75 7.09 0.20 6.70
C GLY A 75 5.59 0.57 6.70
N CYS A 76 4.85 0.18 5.66
CA CYS A 76 3.41 0.32 5.57
C CYS A 76 2.62 -0.86 6.19
N ARG A 77 3.31 -1.88 6.71
CA ARG A 77 2.74 -3.17 7.19
C ARG A 77 1.89 -3.91 6.14
N LEU A 78 2.34 -3.92 4.89
CA LEU A 78 1.69 -4.61 3.78
C LEU A 78 2.28 -5.98 3.44
N VAL A 79 3.48 -6.29 3.95
CA VAL A 79 4.19 -7.57 3.78
C VAL A 79 4.83 -8.00 5.09
#